data_AF-A0A496R279-F1
#
_entry.id   AF-A0A496R279-F1
#
_cell.length_a   1.000
_cell.length_b   1.000
_cell.length_c   1.000
_cell.angle_alpha   90.00
_cell.angle_beta   90.00
_cell.angle_gamma   90.00
#
_symmetry.space_group_name_H-M   'P 1'
#
loop_
_entity.id
_entity.type
_entity.pdbx_description
1 polymer ?
#
loop_
_entity_poly.entity_id
_entity_poly.type
_entity_poly.pdbx_seq_one_letter_code
_entity_poly.pdbx_strand_id
1 'polypeptide(L)'
;MVELRENEIDKDQAQLDERRDEAAQKDEAVSEELGTITDKEESGKELTPVEEETKAALEEEQAAVEEEKAAIEEEQTQIDKRTDEVLEMRDDISEDKNSQLEESSAESTFTSAPQISPVWFLMVDDKGDGIPFGRVVLYNLDDGKRLAVSSVTAVRGRTLAVLPDSLLVIAGKEGGNSKVRLMLLDQDTLETQKEGSNDVFPGSLMTVKGSDIYLVTTENGEWRLGKFNTSLERTAVSELAIEPWTSISFDGTSLFVQGASGEILKLSASTLKEKASLK
;
A
#
# COMPACT_ATOMS: atom_id res chain seq x y z
N MET A 1 13.54 8.95 -18.25
CA MET A 1 14.72 8.06 -18.30
C MET A 1 14.85 7.28 -17.00
N VAL A 2 14.69 7.93 -15.83
CA VAL A 2 14.67 7.28 -14.51
C VAL A 2 13.52 6.26 -14.36
N GLU A 3 12.27 6.62 -14.67
CA GLU A 3 11.12 5.67 -14.61
C GLU A 3 11.26 4.42 -15.53
N LEU A 4 12.04 4.51 -16.61
CA LEU A 4 12.33 3.37 -17.48
C LEU A 4 13.36 2.43 -16.85
N ARG A 5 14.37 3.00 -16.17
CA ARG A 5 15.40 2.24 -15.45
C ARG A 5 14.85 1.57 -14.20
N GLU A 6 13.93 2.21 -13.48
CA GLU A 6 13.23 1.61 -12.33
C GLU A 6 12.43 0.36 -12.74
N ASN A 7 11.70 0.43 -13.85
CA ASN A 7 10.93 -0.71 -14.35
C ASN A 7 11.82 -1.84 -14.89
N GLU A 8 12.97 -1.51 -15.48
CA GLU A 8 13.99 -2.49 -15.88
C GLU A 8 14.59 -3.19 -14.66
N ILE A 9 14.92 -2.45 -13.59
CA ILE A 9 15.43 -3.00 -12.32
C ILE A 9 14.40 -3.93 -11.68
N ASP A 10 13.13 -3.52 -11.59
CA ASP A 10 12.06 -4.36 -11.03
C ASP A 10 11.89 -5.69 -11.79
N LYS A 11 12.02 -5.64 -13.12
CA LYS A 11 11.93 -6.82 -13.97
C LYS A 11 13.16 -7.72 -13.84
N ASP A 12 14.35 -7.14 -13.80
CA ASP A 12 15.60 -7.88 -13.61
C ASP A 12 15.61 -8.56 -12.23
N GLN A 13 15.09 -7.90 -11.20
CA GLN A 13 15.00 -8.45 -9.85
C GLN A 13 14.00 -9.61 -9.76
N ALA A 14 12.85 -9.50 -10.42
CA ALA A 14 11.89 -10.61 -10.51
C ALA A 14 12.46 -11.82 -11.27
N GLN A 15 13.25 -11.61 -12.33
CA GLN A 15 13.91 -12.69 -13.06
C GLN A 15 15.05 -13.34 -12.26
N LEU A 16 15.75 -12.55 -11.45
CA LEU A 16 16.81 -13.04 -10.57
C LEU A 16 16.24 -13.88 -9.43
N ASP A 17 15.11 -13.47 -8.84
CA ASP A 17 14.39 -14.24 -7.82
C ASP A 17 13.90 -15.60 -8.37
N GLU A 18 13.34 -15.63 -9.59
CA GLU A 18 12.92 -16.87 -10.25
C GLU A 18 14.10 -17.83 -10.48
N ARG A 19 15.24 -17.31 -10.97
CA ARG A 19 16.46 -18.11 -11.15
C ARG A 19 17.04 -18.61 -9.83
N ARG A 20 16.93 -17.83 -8.76
CA ARG A 20 17.37 -18.21 -7.41
C ARG A 20 16.53 -19.35 -6.85
N ASP A 21 15.22 -19.30 -7.03
CA ASP A 21 14.31 -20.36 -6.61
C ASP A 21 14.54 -21.65 -7.42
N GLU A 22 14.77 -21.55 -8.74
CA GLU A 22 15.13 -22.69 -9.58
C GLU A 22 16.48 -23.32 -9.17
N ALA A 23 17.50 -22.51 -8.90
CA ALA A 23 18.79 -22.98 -8.44
C ALA A 23 18.71 -23.63 -7.05
N ALA A 24 17.88 -23.12 -6.15
CA ALA A 24 17.64 -23.73 -4.83
C ALA A 24 16.94 -25.08 -4.94
N GLN A 25 15.95 -25.22 -5.82
CA GLN A 25 15.25 -26.50 -6.05
C GLN A 25 16.18 -27.55 -6.68
N LYS A 26 17.03 -27.16 -7.64
CA LYS A 26 18.03 -28.05 -8.23
C LYS A 26 19.07 -28.50 -7.21
N ASP A 27 19.55 -27.57 -6.38
CA ASP A 27 20.52 -27.88 -5.31
C ASP A 27 19.99 -28.90 -4.30
N GLU A 28 18.74 -28.74 -3.87
CA GLU A 28 18.11 -29.66 -2.93
C GLU A 28 17.88 -31.04 -3.56
N ALA A 29 17.43 -31.11 -4.81
CA ALA A 29 17.27 -32.36 -5.54
C ALA A 29 18.60 -33.10 -5.76
N VAL A 30 19.65 -32.39 -6.19
CA VAL A 30 20.99 -32.95 -6.40
C VAL A 30 21.59 -33.40 -5.08
N SER A 31 21.46 -32.62 -4.00
CA SER A 31 21.96 -32.98 -2.68
C SER A 31 21.26 -34.20 -2.09
N GLU A 32 19.94 -34.36 -2.30
CA GLU A 32 19.21 -35.55 -1.86
C GLU A 32 19.68 -36.80 -2.61
N GLU A 33 19.75 -36.74 -3.95
CA GLU A 33 20.19 -37.90 -4.76
C GLU A 33 21.64 -38.30 -4.46
N LEU A 34 22.54 -37.32 -4.33
CA LEU A 34 23.95 -37.55 -4.01
C LEU A 34 24.11 -38.15 -2.61
N GLY A 35 23.34 -37.67 -1.63
CA GLY A 35 23.24 -38.24 -0.28
C GLY A 35 22.80 -39.70 -0.25
N THR A 36 21.80 -40.07 -1.06
CA THR A 36 21.34 -41.47 -1.13
C THR A 36 22.39 -42.43 -1.71
N ILE A 37 23.27 -41.95 -2.58
CA ILE A 37 24.34 -42.74 -3.20
C ILE A 37 25.53 -42.86 -2.25
N THR A 38 25.92 -41.79 -1.57
CA THR A 38 26.98 -41.84 -0.54
C THR A 38 26.58 -42.67 0.69
N ASP A 39 25.32 -42.62 1.13
CA ASP A 39 24.81 -43.47 2.22
C ASP A 39 24.89 -44.97 1.88
N LYS A 40 24.66 -45.35 0.61
CA LYS A 40 24.80 -46.73 0.13
C LYS A 40 26.26 -47.19 0.11
N GLU A 41 27.17 -46.31 -0.28
CA GLU A 41 28.61 -46.55 -0.30
C GLU A 41 29.17 -46.73 1.12
N GLU A 42 28.81 -45.85 2.07
CA GLU A 42 29.20 -45.95 3.48
C GLU A 42 28.58 -47.17 4.19
N SER A 43 27.41 -47.63 3.75
CA SER A 43 26.77 -48.87 4.21
C SER A 43 27.47 -50.15 3.71
N GLY A 44 28.56 -50.04 2.95
CA GLY A 44 29.40 -51.15 2.50
C GLY A 44 28.82 -51.97 1.35
N LYS A 45 27.87 -51.43 0.59
CA LYS A 45 27.40 -52.04 -0.67
C LYS A 45 28.32 -51.59 -1.81
N GLU A 46 28.82 -52.53 -2.61
CA GLU A 46 29.56 -52.21 -3.84
C GLU A 46 28.65 -51.41 -4.78
N LEU A 47 29.09 -50.20 -5.14
CA LEU A 47 28.46 -49.39 -6.15
C LEU A 47 28.58 -50.10 -7.51
N THR A 48 27.50 -50.13 -8.26
CA THR A 48 27.56 -50.56 -9.65
C THR A 48 28.28 -49.49 -10.50
N PRO A 49 28.90 -49.85 -11.65
CA PRO A 49 29.52 -48.86 -12.53
C PRO A 49 28.55 -47.77 -13.03
N VAL A 50 27.25 -48.05 -13.01
CA VAL A 50 26.19 -47.06 -13.30
C VAL A 50 26.02 -46.07 -12.14
N GLU A 51 26.14 -46.53 -10.89
CA GLU A 51 26.02 -45.68 -9.71
C GLU A 51 27.25 -44.77 -9.51
N GLU A 52 28.45 -45.24 -9.86
CA GLU A 52 29.66 -44.40 -9.91
C GLU A 52 29.55 -43.30 -10.99
N GLU A 53 29.02 -43.63 -12.18
CA GLU A 53 28.79 -42.65 -13.24
C GLU A 53 27.74 -41.60 -12.85
N THR A 54 26.65 -42.01 -12.18
CA THR A 54 25.65 -41.07 -11.65
C THR A 54 26.18 -40.20 -10.52
N LYS A 55 27.07 -40.72 -9.66
CA LYS A 55 27.70 -39.91 -8.61
C LYS A 55 28.59 -38.82 -9.22
N ALA A 56 29.41 -39.18 -10.20
CA ALA A 56 30.25 -38.21 -10.92
C ALA A 56 29.41 -37.15 -11.65
N ALA A 57 28.28 -37.54 -12.27
CA ALA A 57 27.37 -36.61 -12.92
C ALA A 57 26.67 -35.66 -11.93
N LEU A 58 26.26 -36.15 -10.75
CA LEU A 58 25.64 -35.33 -9.70
C LEU A 58 26.64 -34.38 -9.03
N GLU A 59 27.90 -34.78 -8.86
CA GLU A 59 28.98 -33.89 -8.39
C GLU A 59 29.27 -32.77 -9.41
N GLU A 60 29.23 -33.07 -10.72
CA GLU A 60 29.36 -32.07 -11.79
C GLU A 60 28.15 -31.10 -11.81
N GLU A 61 26.94 -31.63 -11.63
CA GLU A 61 25.71 -30.83 -11.55
C GLU A 61 25.69 -29.95 -10.29
N GLN A 62 26.17 -30.44 -9.15
CA GLN A 62 26.30 -29.65 -7.92
C GLN A 62 27.29 -28.50 -8.09
N ALA A 63 28.43 -28.74 -8.75
CA ALA A 63 29.40 -27.69 -9.06
C ALA A 63 28.81 -26.62 -10.02
N ALA A 64 28.02 -27.05 -11.01
CA ALA A 64 27.32 -26.14 -11.92
C ALA A 64 26.26 -25.28 -11.20
N VAL A 65 25.53 -25.86 -10.23
CA VAL A 65 24.54 -25.13 -9.42
C VAL A 65 25.22 -24.14 -8.46
N GLU A 66 26.37 -24.47 -7.87
CA GLU A 66 27.15 -23.50 -7.09
C GLU A 66 27.66 -22.33 -7.95
N GLU A 67 28.13 -22.60 -9.17
CA GLU A 67 28.54 -21.55 -10.12
C GLU A 67 27.36 -20.65 -10.51
N GLU A 68 26.18 -21.23 -10.74
CA GLU A 68 24.94 -20.49 -11.02
C GLU A 68 24.52 -19.62 -9.82
N LYS A 69 24.62 -20.11 -8.59
CA LYS A 69 24.37 -19.33 -7.38
C LYS A 69 25.35 -18.16 -7.21
N ALA A 70 26.63 -18.38 -7.51
CA ALA A 70 27.64 -17.32 -7.47
C ALA A 70 27.37 -16.24 -8.53
N ALA A 71 26.95 -16.64 -9.74
CA ALA A 71 26.55 -15.70 -10.79
C ALA A 71 25.29 -14.91 -10.41
N ILE A 72 24.31 -15.53 -9.74
CA ILE A 72 23.11 -14.87 -9.20
C ILE A 72 23.48 -13.84 -8.13
N GLU A 73 24.43 -14.16 -7.24
CA GLU A 73 24.91 -13.21 -6.22
C GLU A 73 25.63 -12.01 -6.86
N GLU A 74 26.48 -12.24 -7.87
CA GLU A 74 27.13 -11.15 -8.60
C GLU A 74 26.10 -10.27 -9.33
N GLU A 75 25.09 -10.87 -9.97
CA GLU A 75 24.00 -10.16 -10.64
C GLU A 75 23.16 -9.35 -9.63
N GLN A 76 22.88 -9.89 -8.44
CA GLN A 76 22.22 -9.15 -7.36
C GLN A 76 23.01 -7.91 -6.95
N THR A 77 24.34 -8.04 -6.76
CA THR A 77 25.17 -6.87 -6.42
C THR A 77 25.20 -5.81 -7.52
N GLN A 78 25.02 -6.20 -8.79
CA GLN A 78 24.89 -5.24 -9.89
C GLN A 78 23.51 -4.58 -9.93
N ILE A 79 22.43 -5.32 -9.60
CA ILE A 79 21.10 -4.75 -9.43
C ILE A 79 21.10 -3.73 -8.28
N ASP A 80 21.71 -4.07 -7.14
CA ASP A 80 21.80 -3.19 -5.98
C ASP A 80 22.57 -1.90 -6.33
N LYS A 81 23.74 -2.01 -6.99
CA LYS A 81 24.49 -0.84 -7.48
C LYS A 81 23.69 0.03 -8.44
N ARG A 82 22.97 -0.57 -9.40
CA ARG A 82 22.11 0.18 -10.32
C ARG A 82 20.95 0.87 -9.59
N THR A 83 20.44 0.24 -8.53
CA THR A 83 19.40 0.82 -7.68
C THR A 83 19.94 2.03 -6.92
N ASP A 84 21.12 1.90 -6.32
CA ASP A 84 21.82 3.01 -5.64
C ASP A 84 22.15 4.15 -6.62
N GLU A 85 22.65 3.85 -7.83
CA GLU A 85 22.89 4.85 -8.88
C GLU A 85 21.60 5.56 -9.31
N VAL A 86 20.47 4.85 -9.36
CA VAL A 86 19.15 5.44 -9.66
C VAL A 86 18.66 6.33 -8.53
N LEU A 87 18.93 5.99 -7.27
CA LEU A 87 18.66 6.83 -6.11
C LEU A 87 19.56 8.07 -6.08
N GLU A 88 20.87 7.93 -6.36
CA GLU A 88 21.79 9.07 -6.48
C GLU A 88 21.39 9.98 -7.66
N MET A 89 21.04 9.41 -8.82
CA MET A 89 20.52 10.22 -9.94
C MET A 89 19.22 10.95 -9.58
N ARG A 90 18.38 10.39 -8.70
CA ARG A 90 17.17 11.05 -8.18
C ARG A 90 17.53 12.20 -7.24
N ASP A 91 18.56 12.04 -6.42
CA ASP A 91 19.04 13.06 -5.48
C ASP A 91 19.80 14.18 -6.21
N ASP A 92 20.66 13.86 -7.18
CA ASP A 92 21.36 14.83 -8.04
C ASP A 92 20.38 15.65 -8.90
N ILE A 93 19.31 15.02 -9.42
CA ILE A 93 18.22 15.76 -10.11
C ILE A 93 17.48 16.68 -9.14
N SER A 94 17.45 16.35 -7.85
CA SER A 94 16.83 17.18 -6.81
C SER A 94 17.72 18.36 -6.42
N GLU A 95 19.04 18.16 -6.35
CA GLU A 95 20.02 19.22 -6.08
C GLU A 95 20.25 20.16 -7.28
N ASP A 96 20.38 19.64 -8.50
CA ASP A 96 20.59 20.46 -9.72
C ASP A 96 19.36 21.30 -10.11
N LYS A 97 18.15 20.84 -9.74
CA LYS A 97 16.95 21.69 -9.86
C LYS A 97 16.95 22.82 -8.84
N ASN A 98 17.46 22.59 -7.63
CA ASN A 98 17.48 23.62 -6.59
C ASN A 98 18.53 24.71 -6.91
N SER A 99 19.68 24.32 -7.47
CA SER A 99 20.70 25.28 -7.96
C SER A 99 20.24 26.06 -9.20
N GLN A 100 19.55 25.43 -10.17
CA GLN A 100 18.94 26.15 -11.30
C GLN A 100 17.76 27.05 -10.88
N LEU A 101 17.05 26.72 -9.80
CA LEU A 101 16.03 27.58 -9.20
C LEU A 101 16.64 28.81 -8.52
N GLU A 102 17.80 28.69 -7.87
CA GLU A 102 18.52 29.86 -7.31
C GLU A 102 19.11 30.78 -8.39
N GLU A 103 19.67 30.23 -9.48
CA GLU A 103 20.19 31.05 -10.59
C GLU A 103 19.09 31.71 -11.44
N SER A 104 17.94 31.05 -11.63
CA SER A 104 16.82 31.61 -12.40
C SER A 104 15.94 32.60 -11.61
N SER A 105 15.98 32.56 -10.27
CA SER A 105 15.28 33.50 -9.37
C SER A 105 15.94 34.89 -9.32
N ALA A 106 17.21 35.01 -9.72
CA ALA A 106 17.93 36.28 -9.68
C ALA A 106 17.56 37.27 -10.82
N GLU A 107 16.86 36.83 -11.87
CA GLU A 107 16.66 37.67 -13.08
C GLU A 107 15.21 37.96 -13.50
N SER A 108 14.20 37.51 -12.76
CA SER A 108 12.79 37.72 -13.15
C SER A 108 12.07 38.71 -12.24
N THR A 109 12.21 39.98 -12.58
CA THR A 109 11.39 41.08 -12.11
C THR A 109 9.89 40.85 -12.37
N PHE A 110 9.10 40.79 -11.29
CA PHE A 110 7.69 41.22 -11.19
C PHE A 110 6.71 40.79 -12.32
N THR A 111 6.10 39.62 -12.17
CA THR A 111 4.67 39.42 -12.48
C THR A 111 4.06 38.47 -11.46
N SER A 112 3.10 38.96 -10.67
CA SER A 112 2.27 38.17 -9.75
C SER A 112 1.37 37.22 -10.55
N ALA A 113 1.88 36.07 -10.97
CA ALA A 113 1.05 34.93 -11.34
C ALA A 113 0.39 34.39 -10.05
N PRO A 114 -0.90 34.00 -10.09
CA PRO A 114 -1.52 33.35 -8.95
C PRO A 114 -0.71 32.10 -8.61
N GLN A 115 -0.26 31.99 -7.36
CA GLN A 115 0.40 30.78 -6.86
C GLN A 115 -0.60 29.62 -6.99
N ILE A 116 -0.34 28.68 -7.89
CA ILE A 116 -1.22 27.53 -8.06
C ILE A 116 -0.81 26.48 -7.03
N SER A 117 -1.60 26.35 -5.97
CA SER A 117 -1.33 25.34 -4.94
C SER A 117 -1.44 23.93 -5.51
N PRO A 118 -0.55 23.01 -5.11
CA PRO A 118 -0.69 21.60 -5.41
C PRO A 118 -2.03 21.03 -4.97
N VAL A 119 -2.50 19.98 -5.64
CA VAL A 119 -3.77 19.32 -5.35
C VAL A 119 -3.54 17.87 -4.97
N TRP A 120 -4.18 17.43 -3.88
CA TRP A 120 -4.32 16.02 -3.56
C TRP A 120 -5.38 15.38 -4.44
N PHE A 121 -5.01 14.29 -5.10
CA PHE A 121 -5.90 13.55 -5.99
C PHE A 121 -5.89 12.07 -5.61
N LEU A 122 -7.06 11.44 -5.63
CA LEU A 122 -7.21 10.00 -5.40
C LEU A 122 -7.22 9.30 -6.75
N MET A 123 -6.13 8.59 -7.06
CA MET A 123 -6.05 7.72 -8.23
C MET A 123 -6.68 6.37 -7.94
N VAL A 124 -7.31 5.79 -8.95
CA VAL A 124 -7.82 4.41 -8.90
C VAL A 124 -6.79 3.52 -9.58
N ASP A 125 -6.20 2.62 -8.82
CA ASP A 125 -5.11 1.75 -9.27
C ASP A 125 -5.63 0.36 -9.61
N ASP A 126 -6.55 -0.15 -8.82
CA ASP A 126 -7.19 -1.45 -9.03
C ASP A 126 -8.70 -1.32 -8.83
N LYS A 127 -9.48 -1.95 -9.70
CA LYS A 127 -10.94 -1.93 -9.60
C LYS A 127 -11.46 -2.77 -8.43
N GLY A 128 -10.68 -3.74 -7.95
CA GLY A 128 -11.04 -4.66 -6.87
C GLY A 128 -12.33 -5.46 -7.13
N ASP A 129 -12.79 -6.20 -6.11
CA ASP A 129 -14.09 -6.90 -6.12
C ASP A 129 -15.25 -5.96 -5.74
N GLY A 130 -15.36 -4.83 -6.45
CA GLY A 130 -16.49 -3.89 -6.35
C GLY A 130 -16.11 -2.50 -5.83
N ILE A 131 -15.35 -2.41 -4.74
CA ILE A 131 -14.84 -1.12 -4.24
C ILE A 131 -13.37 -0.96 -4.68
N PRO A 132 -13.06 0.04 -5.53
CA PRO A 132 -11.72 0.20 -6.06
C PRO A 132 -10.69 0.47 -4.97
N PHE A 133 -9.46 0.03 -5.23
CA PHE A 133 -8.28 0.44 -4.52
C PHE A 133 -7.64 1.62 -5.24
N GLY A 134 -7.13 2.54 -4.43
CA GLY A 134 -6.50 3.74 -4.92
C GLY A 134 -5.29 4.15 -4.11
N ARG A 135 -4.70 5.25 -4.57
CA ARG A 135 -3.57 5.94 -3.95
C ARG A 135 -3.84 7.42 -3.92
N VAL A 136 -3.32 8.11 -2.92
CA VAL A 136 -3.30 9.56 -2.93
C VAL A 136 -2.04 10.01 -3.67
N VAL A 137 -2.18 11.00 -4.54
CA VAL A 137 -1.06 11.68 -5.19
C VAL A 137 -1.16 13.17 -4.93
N LEU A 138 -0.01 13.80 -4.71
CA LEU A 138 0.10 15.25 -4.67
C LEU A 138 0.53 15.70 -6.05
N TYR A 139 -0.27 16.55 -6.68
CA TYR A 139 -0.10 16.93 -8.08
C TYR A 139 0.15 18.43 -8.18
N ASN A 140 1.24 18.82 -8.84
CA ASN A 140 1.52 20.21 -9.17
C ASN A 140 0.69 20.61 -10.40
N LEU A 141 -0.16 21.62 -10.24
CA LEU A 141 -1.03 22.11 -11.30
C LEU A 141 -0.31 23.02 -12.31
N ASP A 142 0.85 23.58 -11.96
CA ASP A 142 1.63 24.45 -12.85
C ASP A 142 2.29 23.63 -13.97
N ASP A 143 2.93 22.52 -13.62
CA ASP A 143 3.74 21.71 -14.56
C ASP A 143 3.18 20.31 -14.81
N GLY A 144 2.10 19.94 -14.12
CA GLY A 144 1.46 18.64 -14.27
C GLY A 144 2.28 17.46 -13.73
N LYS A 145 3.24 17.70 -12.84
CA LYS A 145 4.04 16.63 -12.24
C LYS A 145 3.46 16.15 -10.91
N ARG A 146 3.66 14.87 -10.64
CA ARG A 146 3.40 14.27 -9.33
C ARG A 146 4.52 14.66 -8.38
N LEU A 147 4.19 15.38 -7.31
CA LEU A 147 5.12 15.79 -6.26
C LEU A 147 5.36 14.66 -5.25
N ALA A 148 4.31 13.91 -4.92
CA ALA A 148 4.38 12.77 -4.01
C ALA A 148 3.31 11.73 -4.36
N VAL A 149 3.53 10.49 -3.94
CA VAL A 149 2.60 9.37 -4.07
C VAL A 149 2.56 8.62 -2.75
N SER A 150 1.36 8.35 -2.23
CA SER A 150 1.21 7.61 -0.98
C SER A 150 1.72 6.17 -1.12
N SER A 151 2.47 5.70 -0.12
CA SER A 151 2.83 4.28 0.01
C SER A 151 1.61 3.38 0.23
N VAL A 152 0.50 3.94 0.73
CA VAL A 152 -0.78 3.24 0.86
C VAL A 152 -1.39 2.99 -0.53
N THR A 153 -1.37 1.74 -0.97
CA THR A 153 -1.91 1.29 -2.26
C THR A 153 -3.37 0.81 -2.20
N ALA A 154 -3.92 0.74 -0.99
CA ALA A 154 -5.25 0.19 -0.72
C ALA A 154 -6.22 1.25 -0.17
N VAL A 155 -6.14 2.50 -0.63
CA VAL A 155 -7.12 3.53 -0.28
C VAL A 155 -8.47 3.11 -0.87
N ARG A 156 -9.52 3.14 -0.05
CA ARG A 156 -10.87 2.72 -0.39
C ARG A 156 -11.78 3.91 -0.62
N GLY A 157 -12.80 3.69 -1.45
CA GLY A 157 -13.76 4.72 -1.79
C GLY A 157 -13.17 5.76 -2.75
N ARG A 158 -13.79 6.94 -2.79
CA ARG A 158 -13.41 8.05 -3.70
C ARG A 158 -13.32 9.38 -2.98
N THR A 159 -13.21 9.34 -1.65
CA THR A 159 -13.26 10.52 -0.78
C THR A 159 -12.06 10.50 0.14
N LEU A 160 -11.34 11.62 0.13
CA LEU A 160 -10.36 12.00 1.14
C LEU A 160 -10.87 13.24 1.85
N ALA A 161 -10.47 13.44 3.10
CA ALA A 161 -10.72 14.69 3.80
C ALA A 161 -9.40 15.36 4.16
N VAL A 162 -9.29 16.65 3.84
CA VAL A 162 -8.13 17.46 4.19
C VAL A 162 -8.34 18.00 5.61
N LEU A 163 -7.48 17.60 6.54
CA LEU A 163 -7.38 18.16 7.88
C LEU A 163 -6.30 19.28 7.88
N PRO A 164 -6.07 20.02 8.97
CA PRO A 164 -5.03 21.06 8.99
C PRO A 164 -3.62 20.55 8.68
N ASP A 165 -3.24 19.40 9.24
CA ASP A 165 -1.85 18.88 9.17
C ASP A 165 -1.75 17.49 8.51
N SER A 166 -2.86 16.95 8.02
CA SER A 166 -2.93 15.58 7.49
C SER A 166 -4.05 15.39 6.49
N LEU A 167 -4.01 14.28 5.77
CA LEU A 167 -5.09 13.77 4.95
C LEU A 167 -5.71 12.57 5.64
N LEU A 168 -7.03 12.59 5.79
CA LEU A 168 -7.79 11.46 6.29
C LEU A 168 -8.30 10.62 5.12
N VAL A 169 -8.04 9.31 5.19
CA VAL A 169 -8.48 8.34 4.20
C VAL A 169 -9.04 7.08 4.87
N ILE A 170 -9.85 6.33 4.14
CA ILE A 170 -10.21 4.94 4.46
C ILE A 170 -9.26 4.05 3.67
N ALA A 171 -8.57 3.11 4.30
CA ALA A 171 -7.63 2.23 3.62
C ALA A 171 -7.59 0.81 4.21
N GLY A 172 -7.23 -0.16 3.39
CA GLY A 172 -7.03 -1.56 3.76
C GLY A 172 -7.59 -2.53 2.72
N LYS A 173 -7.12 -3.78 2.75
CA LYS A 173 -7.60 -4.86 1.88
C LYS A 173 -8.71 -5.66 2.56
N GLU A 174 -9.69 -6.12 1.79
CA GLU A 174 -10.67 -7.11 2.24
C GLU A 174 -10.10 -8.50 1.92
N GLY A 175 -10.16 -9.44 2.87
CA GLY A 175 -9.67 -10.82 2.71
C GLY A 175 -8.51 -11.17 3.65
N GLY A 176 -8.59 -12.35 4.29
CA GLY A 176 -7.62 -12.82 5.30
C GLY A 176 -7.76 -12.08 6.64
N ASN A 177 -6.63 -11.86 7.32
CA ASN A 177 -6.54 -11.08 8.58
C ASN A 177 -6.55 -9.54 8.34
N SER A 178 -6.80 -9.11 7.09
CA SER A 178 -6.72 -7.71 6.65
C SER A 178 -7.98 -6.94 7.05
N LYS A 179 -7.78 -5.77 7.65
CA LYS A 179 -8.84 -4.91 8.19
C LYS A 179 -8.84 -3.57 7.46
N VAL A 180 -10.02 -3.06 7.11
CA VAL A 180 -10.19 -1.72 6.53
C VAL A 180 -10.37 -0.73 7.67
N ARG A 181 -9.58 0.34 7.69
CA ARG A 181 -9.46 1.29 8.81
C ARG A 181 -9.30 2.72 8.32
N LEU A 182 -9.42 3.66 9.25
CA LEU A 182 -9.02 5.05 9.01
C LEU A 182 -7.50 5.19 9.07
N MET A 183 -6.94 6.03 8.21
CA MET A 183 -5.53 6.41 8.26
C MET A 183 -5.38 7.92 8.11
N LEU A 184 -4.40 8.48 8.81
CA LEU A 184 -3.88 9.83 8.59
C LEU A 184 -2.61 9.73 7.79
N LEU A 185 -2.56 10.45 6.67
CA LEU A 185 -1.38 10.62 5.85
C LEU A 185 -0.82 12.02 6.03
N ASP A 186 0.50 12.15 5.92
CA ASP A 186 1.15 13.45 5.80
C ASP A 186 0.69 14.18 4.54
N GLN A 187 0.60 15.51 4.59
CA GLN A 187 0.11 16.29 3.45
C GLN A 187 1.14 16.44 2.33
N ASP A 188 2.42 16.46 2.69
CA ASP A 188 3.51 16.71 1.77
C ASP A 188 4.12 15.38 1.30
N THR A 189 4.43 14.49 2.24
CA THR A 189 5.07 13.20 1.93
C THR A 189 4.08 12.10 1.57
N LEU A 190 2.81 12.24 1.98
CA LEU A 190 1.76 11.21 1.85
C LEU A 190 2.07 9.89 2.58
N GLU A 191 3.02 9.90 3.52
CA GLU A 191 3.33 8.77 4.38
C GLU A 191 2.30 8.60 5.49
N THR A 192 2.08 7.36 5.94
CA THR A 192 1.16 7.05 7.03
C THR A 192 1.69 7.59 8.35
N GLN A 193 1.00 8.60 8.91
CA GLN A 193 1.27 9.13 10.24
C GLN A 193 0.57 8.31 11.34
N LYS A 194 -0.66 7.86 11.07
CA LYS A 194 -1.47 7.12 12.06
C LYS A 194 -2.48 6.18 11.42
N GLU A 195 -2.69 5.02 12.04
CA GLU A 195 -3.76 4.08 11.70
C GLU A 195 -4.75 3.97 12.88
N GLY A 196 -6.05 3.98 12.57
CA GLY A 196 -7.12 3.77 13.54
C GLY A 196 -7.26 2.30 13.92
N SER A 197 -7.79 2.00 15.10
CA SER A 197 -7.93 0.62 15.58
C SER A 197 -9.26 -0.04 15.21
N ASN A 198 -10.26 0.75 14.77
CA ASN A 198 -11.61 0.29 14.47
C ASN A 198 -11.77 -0.05 13.00
N ASP A 199 -12.39 -1.21 12.75
CA ASP A 199 -12.71 -1.64 11.39
C ASP A 199 -13.88 -0.80 10.85
N VAL A 200 -13.76 -0.37 9.61
CA VAL A 200 -14.72 0.50 8.92
C VAL A 200 -15.22 -0.16 7.65
N PHE A 201 -16.44 0.18 7.24
CA PHE A 201 -16.96 -0.30 5.98
C PHE A 201 -16.19 0.38 4.82
N PRO A 202 -15.56 -0.37 3.90
CA PRO A 202 -14.74 0.22 2.83
C PRO A 202 -15.50 1.16 1.90
N GLY A 203 -16.82 0.98 1.75
CA GLY A 203 -17.67 1.83 0.92
C GLY A 203 -18.29 3.00 1.67
N SER A 204 -17.88 3.23 2.93
CA SER A 204 -18.53 4.23 3.77
C SER A 204 -18.34 5.64 3.24
N LEU A 205 -19.44 6.41 3.25
CA LEU A 205 -19.38 7.85 3.01
C LEU A 205 -18.78 8.56 4.23
N MET A 206 -17.49 8.87 4.15
CA MET A 206 -16.80 9.66 5.18
C MET A 206 -17.30 11.10 5.18
N THR A 207 -17.84 11.55 6.31
CA THR A 207 -18.30 12.93 6.48
C THR A 207 -17.59 13.60 7.65
N VAL A 208 -16.91 14.71 7.39
CA VAL A 208 -16.21 15.51 8.41
C VAL A 208 -17.02 16.76 8.73
N LYS A 209 -17.29 17.00 10.02
CA LYS A 209 -18.02 18.18 10.51
C LYS A 209 -17.28 18.76 11.72
N GLY A 210 -16.53 19.84 11.49
CA GLY A 210 -15.63 20.36 12.51
C GLY A 210 -14.53 19.35 12.82
N SER A 211 -14.40 18.97 14.09
CA SER A 211 -13.44 17.95 14.55
C SER A 211 -14.01 16.52 14.57
N ASP A 212 -15.28 16.36 14.20
CA ASP A 212 -15.98 15.08 14.25
C ASP A 212 -16.00 14.43 12.86
N ILE A 213 -15.66 13.15 12.82
CA ILE A 213 -15.66 12.31 11.62
C ILE A 213 -16.75 11.26 11.77
N TYR A 214 -17.64 11.16 10.79
CA TYR A 214 -18.75 10.22 10.77
C TYR A 214 -18.58 9.24 9.61
N LEU A 215 -18.73 7.95 9.92
CA LEU A 215 -18.60 6.85 8.97
C LEU A 215 -19.19 5.56 9.54
N VAL A 216 -19.37 4.57 8.69
CA VAL A 216 -19.89 3.26 9.04
C VAL A 216 -18.75 2.38 9.56
N THR A 217 -18.93 1.87 10.77
CA THR A 217 -18.01 0.95 11.46
C THR A 217 -18.76 -0.32 11.85
N THR A 218 -18.04 -1.34 12.31
CA THR A 218 -18.67 -2.54 12.85
C THR A 218 -18.64 -2.56 14.38
N GLU A 219 -19.72 -3.06 14.97
CA GLU A 219 -19.77 -3.42 16.38
C GLU A 219 -20.53 -4.73 16.53
N ASN A 220 -19.90 -5.72 17.17
CA ASN A 220 -20.43 -7.07 17.34
C ASN A 220 -20.87 -7.75 16.04
N GLY A 221 -20.21 -7.44 14.92
CA GLY A 221 -20.52 -8.01 13.60
C GLY A 221 -21.65 -7.32 12.83
N GLU A 222 -22.28 -6.28 13.39
CA GLU A 222 -23.29 -5.48 12.71
C GLU A 222 -22.72 -4.13 12.27
N TRP A 223 -23.24 -3.58 11.17
CA TRP A 223 -22.87 -2.24 10.70
C TRP A 223 -23.56 -1.16 11.52
N ARG A 224 -22.76 -0.25 12.08
CA ARG A 224 -23.17 0.85 12.95
C ARG A 224 -22.62 2.16 12.42
N LEU A 225 -23.27 3.27 12.74
CA LEU A 225 -22.67 4.58 12.54
C LEU A 225 -21.68 4.84 13.67
N GLY A 226 -20.44 5.16 13.32
CA GLY A 226 -19.41 5.58 14.25
C GLY A 226 -19.13 7.08 14.13
N LYS A 227 -18.83 7.70 15.26
CA LYS A 227 -18.29 9.05 15.35
C LYS A 227 -16.87 8.97 15.90
N PHE A 228 -15.92 9.58 15.21
CA PHE A 228 -14.50 9.58 15.51
C PHE A 228 -13.99 11.01 15.68
N ASN A 229 -12.92 11.18 16.46
CA ASN A 229 -12.18 12.45 16.53
C ASN A 229 -11.05 12.47 15.49
N THR A 230 -10.41 13.63 15.29
CA THR A 230 -9.25 13.77 14.39
C THR A 230 -8.03 12.95 14.81
N SER A 231 -8.02 12.40 16.03
CA SER A 231 -7.02 11.44 16.49
C SER A 231 -7.39 9.98 16.16
N LEU A 232 -8.40 9.74 15.32
CA LEU A 232 -8.92 8.43 14.91
C LEU A 232 -9.54 7.60 16.03
N GLU A 233 -9.90 8.22 17.15
CA GLU A 233 -10.53 7.51 18.27
C GLU A 233 -12.05 7.57 18.16
N ARG A 234 -12.72 6.43 18.36
CA ARG A 234 -14.18 6.34 18.37
C ARG A 234 -14.74 6.99 19.63
N THR A 235 -15.52 8.06 19.46
CA THR A 235 -16.14 8.83 20.54
C THR A 235 -17.61 8.48 20.78
N ALA A 236 -18.31 7.99 19.75
CA ALA A 236 -19.66 7.45 19.87
C ALA A 236 -19.94 6.41 18.77
N VAL A 237 -20.96 5.58 19.00
CA VAL A 237 -21.44 4.55 18.07
C VAL A 237 -22.96 4.41 18.19
N SER A 238 -23.66 4.12 17.09
CA SER A 238 -25.11 4.00 17.11
C SER A 238 -25.59 2.71 17.78
N GLU A 239 -26.61 2.84 18.64
CA GLU A 239 -27.27 1.71 19.31
C GLU A 239 -28.16 0.88 18.37
N LEU A 240 -28.48 1.40 17.19
CA LEU A 240 -29.20 0.70 16.13
C LEU A 240 -28.26 0.35 14.97
N ALA A 241 -28.52 -0.81 14.35
CA ALA A 241 -27.87 -1.24 13.12
C ALA A 241 -28.34 -0.38 11.94
N ILE A 242 -27.42 -0.13 11.02
CA ILE A 242 -27.65 0.72 9.84
C ILE A 242 -27.32 -0.03 8.55
N GLU A 243 -27.85 0.47 7.45
CA GLU A 243 -27.43 0.06 6.10
C GLU A 243 -26.00 0.57 5.84
N PRO A 244 -25.02 -0.30 5.52
CA PRO A 244 -23.63 0.11 5.29
C PRO A 244 -23.43 1.10 4.15
N TRP A 245 -24.29 1.06 3.13
CA TRP A 245 -24.28 2.02 2.01
C TRP A 245 -25.07 3.30 2.26
N THR A 246 -25.48 3.55 3.51
CA THR A 246 -26.32 4.71 3.82
C THR A 246 -25.62 6.05 3.58
N SER A 247 -26.42 7.05 3.19
CA SER A 247 -26.00 8.44 3.20
C SER A 247 -26.12 9.05 4.60
N ILE A 248 -25.34 10.09 4.88
CA ILE A 248 -25.38 10.80 6.15
C ILE A 248 -25.84 12.23 5.87
N SER A 249 -27.01 12.60 6.40
CA SER A 249 -27.54 13.97 6.29
C SER A 249 -27.63 14.64 7.65
N PHE A 250 -27.33 15.93 7.74
CA PHE A 250 -27.33 16.68 9.01
C PHE A 250 -28.41 17.74 9.03
N ASP A 251 -29.07 17.87 10.19
CA ASP A 251 -29.99 18.97 10.53
C ASP A 251 -29.67 19.47 11.95
N GLY A 252 -28.87 20.53 12.03
CA GLY A 252 -28.39 21.10 13.29
C GLY A 252 -27.68 20.06 14.17
N THR A 253 -28.35 19.66 15.26
CA THR A 253 -27.87 18.68 16.26
C THR A 253 -28.36 17.25 16.01
N SER A 254 -29.05 17.02 14.90
CA SER A 254 -29.52 15.70 14.47
C SER A 254 -28.82 15.30 13.18
N LEU A 255 -28.74 13.99 12.96
CA LEU A 255 -28.35 13.42 11.69
C LEU A 255 -29.31 12.30 11.30
N PHE A 256 -29.36 11.98 10.02
CA PHE A 256 -30.23 10.97 9.44
C PHE A 256 -29.41 9.96 8.68
N VAL A 257 -29.74 8.68 8.91
CA VAL A 257 -29.17 7.52 8.24
C VAL A 257 -30.27 6.49 8.02
N GLN A 258 -30.05 5.57 7.10
CA GLN A 258 -30.91 4.42 6.86
C GLN A 258 -30.57 3.32 7.86
N GLY A 259 -31.58 2.88 8.62
CA GLY A 259 -31.48 1.70 9.48
C GLY A 259 -31.37 0.42 8.69
N ALA A 260 -30.93 -0.67 9.33
CA ALA A 260 -30.75 -1.96 8.66
C ALA A 260 -32.06 -2.55 8.10
N SER A 261 -33.24 -2.12 8.57
CA SER A 261 -34.53 -2.53 8.00
C SER A 261 -35.09 -1.58 6.94
N GLY A 262 -34.32 -0.57 6.51
CA GLY A 262 -34.68 0.37 5.45
C GLY A 262 -35.42 1.63 5.92
N GLU A 263 -35.70 1.75 7.22
CA GLU A 263 -36.28 2.94 7.85
C GLU A 263 -35.28 4.10 7.92
N ILE A 264 -35.77 5.34 8.06
CA ILE A 264 -34.91 6.50 8.30
C ILE A 264 -34.79 6.73 9.81
N LEU A 265 -33.57 6.54 10.32
CA LEU A 265 -33.23 6.80 11.70
C LEU A 265 -32.82 8.26 11.88
N LYS A 266 -33.45 8.95 12.83
CA LYS A 266 -33.03 10.27 13.30
C LYS A 266 -32.17 10.08 14.54
N LEU A 267 -30.87 10.37 14.44
CA LEU A 267 -29.92 10.22 15.55
C LEU A 267 -29.45 11.58 16.06
N SER A 268 -29.00 11.62 17.31
CA SER A 268 -28.25 12.74 17.87
C SER A 268 -26.87 12.81 17.23
N ALA A 269 -26.48 13.97 16.67
CA ALA A 269 -25.15 14.10 16.07
C ALA A 269 -24.00 13.99 17.10
N SER A 270 -24.27 14.25 18.38
CA SER A 270 -23.24 14.16 19.43
C SER A 270 -23.09 12.76 20.02
N THR A 271 -24.20 12.04 20.21
CA THR A 271 -24.22 10.76 20.95
C THR A 271 -24.58 9.56 20.09
N LEU A 272 -25.04 9.78 18.86
CA LEU A 272 -25.55 8.75 17.93
C LEU A 272 -26.73 7.91 18.46
N LYS A 273 -27.39 8.37 19.53
CA LYS A 273 -28.62 7.76 20.05
C LYS A 273 -29.84 8.24 19.27
N GLU A 274 -30.85 7.38 19.15
CA GLU A 274 -32.09 7.70 18.44
C GLU A 274 -32.85 8.86 19.11
N LYS A 275 -33.30 9.82 18.29
CA LYS A 275 -34.13 10.97 18.67
C LYS A 275 -35.51 10.82 18.05
N ALA A 276 -36.26 9.79 18.50
CA ALA A 276 -37.62 9.44 18.08
C ALA A 276 -37.82 9.27 16.56
N SER A 277 -38.24 8.07 16.14
CA SER A 277 -38.44 7.70 14.75
C SER A 277 -39.44 8.62 14.04
N LEU A 278 -39.11 9.07 12.83
CA LEU A 278 -40.07 9.74 11.95
C LEU A 278 -41.07 8.67 11.47
N LYS A 279 -42.34 8.78 11.87
CA LYS A 279 -43.44 7.96 11.36
C LYS A 279 -43.97 8.50 10.04
#